data_AF-A0A4P5XSE7-F1
#
_entry.id   AF-A0A4P5XSE7-F1
#
_cell.length_a   1.000
_cell.length_b   1.000
_cell.length_c   1.000
_cell.angle_alpha   90.00
_cell.angle_beta   90.00
_cell.angle_gamma   90.00
#
_symmetry.space_group_name_H-M   'P 1'
#
loop_
_entity.id
_entity.type
_entity.pdbx_description
1 polymer ?
#
loop_
_entity_poly.entity_id
_entity_poly.type
_entity_poly.pdbx_seq_one_letter_code
_entity_poly.pdbx_strand_id
1 'polypeptide(L)'
;MSGELRTVAITLSLKEARTIDFLEKRCRVIDRDYGDGVVTLTVEAGRRHIDLMLARGTQFQIDGIPAAAYVKNRWDAIAPEAARGKPPHER
;
A
#
# COMPACT_ATOMS: atom_id res chain seq x y z
N MET A 1 -0.49 1.47 22.05
CA MET A 1 0.81 1.47 21.37
C MET A 1 0.53 1.68 19.89
N SER A 2 0.46 2.95 19.47
CA SER A 2 0.06 3.32 18.11
C SER A 2 1.17 2.92 17.16
N GLY A 3 0.95 1.87 16.36
CA GLY A 3 1.88 1.55 15.28
C GLY A 3 1.96 2.74 14.33
N GLU A 4 3.18 3.14 13.97
CA GLU A 4 3.41 4.20 12.98
C GLU A 4 2.55 3.94 11.74
N LEU A 5 1.65 4.88 11.47
CA LEU A 5 0.96 4.95 10.18
C LEU A 5 1.97 5.50 9.17
N ARG A 6 2.07 4.84 8.03
CA ARG A 6 2.93 5.24 6.92
C ARG A 6 2.09 5.36 5.66
N THR A 7 2.37 6.40 4.90
CA THR A 7 1.81 6.54 3.55
C THR A 7 2.58 5.60 2.63
N VAL A 8 1.89 4.64 2.03
CA VAL A 8 2.48 3.63 1.14
C VAL A 8 1.62 3.46 -0.11
N ALA A 9 2.25 3.20 -1.26
CA ALA A 9 1.53 2.90 -2.50
C ALA A 9 1.35 1.40 -2.65
N ILE A 10 0.12 0.92 -2.53
CA ILE A 10 -0.22 -0.51 -2.59
C ILE A 10 -0.82 -0.85 -3.95
N THR A 11 -0.14 -1.69 -4.71
CA THR A 11 -0.62 -2.18 -6.01
C THR A 11 -1.19 -3.59 -5.88
N LEU A 12 -2.42 -3.75 -6.38
CA LEU A 12 -3.26 -4.94 -6.24
C LEU A 12 -3.89 -5.29 -7.59
N SER A 13 -4.17 -6.57 -7.84
CA SER A 13 -5.08 -6.92 -8.95
C SER A 13 -6.52 -6.54 -8.59
N LEU A 14 -7.29 -6.06 -9.57
CA LEU A 14 -8.74 -5.84 -9.40
C LEU A 14 -9.50 -7.13 -9.04
N LYS A 15 -8.90 -8.31 -9.28
CA LYS A 15 -9.43 -9.61 -8.81
C LYS A 15 -9.45 -9.72 -7.28
N GLU A 16 -8.59 -8.98 -6.59
CA GLU A 16 -8.50 -8.91 -5.13
C GLU A 16 -9.48 -7.89 -4.54
N ALA A 17 -10.72 -7.87 -5.05
CA ALA A 17 -11.76 -6.90 -4.67
C ALA A 17 -12.01 -6.83 -3.15
N ARG A 18 -11.87 -7.96 -2.45
CA ARG A 18 -12.02 -8.03 -0.99
C ARG A 18 -10.91 -7.27 -0.24
N THR A 19 -9.70 -7.28 -0.77
CA THR A 19 -8.56 -6.58 -0.15
C THR A 19 -8.60 -5.08 -0.48
N ILE A 20 -9.04 -4.74 -1.70
CA ILE A 20 -9.35 -3.36 -2.08
C ILE A 20 -10.40 -2.78 -1.12
N ASP A 21 -11.56 -3.45 -0.97
CA ASP A 21 -12.63 -3.02 -0.05
C ASP A 21 -12.16 -2.91 1.41
N PHE A 22 -11.30 -3.84 1.85
CA PHE A 22 -10.68 -3.77 3.17
C PHE A 22 -9.87 -2.50 3.36
N LEU A 23 -9.02 -2.15 2.39
CA LEU A 23 -8.16 -0.98 2.44
C LEU A 23 -9.00 0.30 2.41
N GLU A 24 -10.03 0.36 1.57
CA GLU A 24 -10.90 1.53 1.49
C GLU A 24 -11.70 1.77 2.76
N LYS A 25 -12.10 0.70 3.47
CA LYS A 25 -12.89 0.82 4.71
C LYS A 25 -12.04 0.97 5.97
N ARG A 26 -10.81 0.44 5.99
CA ARG A 26 -9.98 0.38 7.21
C ARG A 26 -8.72 1.23 7.17
N CYS A 27 -8.29 1.66 6.00
CA CYS A 27 -7.14 2.56 5.83
C CYS A 27 -7.62 3.89 5.27
N ARG A 28 -6.86 4.95 5.53
CA ARG A 28 -7.13 6.24 4.91
C ARG A 28 -6.55 6.24 3.50
N VAL A 29 -7.42 6.28 2.49
CA VAL A 29 -7.02 6.37 1.08
C VAL A 29 -6.71 7.82 0.74
N ILE A 30 -5.51 8.07 0.25
CA ILE A 30 -5.04 9.39 -0.18
C ILE A 30 -5.24 9.53 -1.70
N ASP A 31 -4.91 8.49 -2.46
CA ASP A 31 -4.99 8.51 -3.92
C ASP A 31 -5.34 7.13 -4.48
N ARG A 32 -5.96 7.12 -5.68
CA ARG A 32 -6.37 5.91 -6.40
C ARG A 32 -6.01 6.03 -7.87
N ASP A 33 -5.18 5.11 -8.33
CA ASP A 33 -4.79 5.00 -9.72
C ASP A 33 -5.23 3.63 -10.28
N TYR A 34 -6.14 3.66 -11.25
CA TYR A 34 -6.68 2.45 -11.87
C TYR A 34 -5.99 2.20 -13.20
N GLY A 35 -5.37 1.03 -13.35
CA GLY A 35 -4.75 0.57 -14.59
C GLY A 35 -5.45 -0.65 -15.18
N ASP A 36 -4.82 -1.26 -16.18
CA ASP A 36 -5.34 -2.44 -16.86
C ASP A 36 -5.33 -3.70 -15.96
N GLY A 37 -6.41 -3.90 -15.21
CA GLY A 37 -6.60 -5.08 -14.35
C GLY A 37 -5.93 -4.99 -12.98
N VAL A 38 -5.33 -3.84 -12.64
CA VAL A 38 -4.70 -3.54 -11.35
C VAL A 38 -5.12 -2.16 -10.85
N VAL A 39 -5.02 -1.96 -9.54
CA VAL A 39 -5.21 -0.66 -8.89
C VAL A 39 -4.03 -0.39 -7.97
N THR A 40 -3.54 0.84 -8.00
CA THR A 40 -2.56 1.36 -7.05
C THR A 40 -3.27 2.32 -6.10
N LEU A 41 -3.36 1.93 -4.84
CA LEU A 41 -3.96 2.72 -3.77
C LEU A 41 -2.85 3.31 -2.91
N THR A 42 -2.74 4.64 -2.89
CA THR A 42 -1.90 5.31 -1.90
C THR A 42 -2.69 5.42 -0.61
N VAL A 43 -2.25 4.73 0.44
CA VAL A 43 -2.97 4.67 1.71
C VAL A 43 -2.06 4.95 2.89
N GLU A 44 -2.62 5.55 3.95
CA GLU A 44 -2.02 5.52 5.27
C GLU A 44 -2.37 4.21 5.97
N ALA A 45 -1.39 3.33 6.09
CA ALA A 45 -1.52 2.03 6.75
C ALA A 45 -0.46 1.87 7.83
N GLY A 46 -0.78 1.15 8.90
CA GLY A 46 0.20 0.72 9.90
C GLY A 46 0.69 -0.69 9.61
N ARG A 47 1.80 -1.10 10.26
CA ARG A 47 2.39 -2.44 10.09
C ARG A 47 1.37 -3.57 10.23
N ARG A 48 0.51 -3.48 11.25
CA ARG A 48 -0.53 -4.47 11.53
C ARG A 48 -1.53 -4.63 10.38
N HIS A 49 -1.85 -3.55 9.65
CA HIS A 49 -2.73 -3.66 8.49
C HIS A 49 -2.05 -4.47 7.37
N ILE A 50 -0.76 -4.23 7.14
CA ILE A 50 0.05 -4.98 6.17
C ILE A 50 0.15 -6.46 6.55
N ASP A 51 0.46 -6.75 7.83
CA ASP A 51 0.56 -8.13 8.31
C ASP A 51 -0.79 -8.87 8.19
N LEU A 52 -1.91 -8.20 8.46
CA LEU A 52 -3.24 -8.79 8.26
C LEU A 52 -3.54 -9.12 6.80
N MET A 53 -3.09 -8.30 5.85
CA MET A 53 -3.23 -8.59 4.42
C MET A 53 -2.33 -9.76 3.99
N LEU A 54 -1.10 -9.80 4.47
CA LEU A 54 -0.18 -10.92 4.21
C LEU A 54 -0.72 -12.24 4.79
N ALA A 55 -1.27 -12.22 6.01
CA ALA A 55 -1.86 -13.39 6.65
C ALA A 55 -3.10 -13.93 5.91
N ARG A 56 -3.78 -13.07 5.13
CA ARG A 56 -4.90 -13.48 4.26
C ARG A 56 -4.45 -14.12 2.94
N GLY A 57 -3.14 -14.16 2.68
CA GLY A 57 -2.57 -14.73 1.46
C GLY A 57 -2.70 -13.84 0.23
N THR A 58 -3.08 -12.56 0.39
CA THR A 58 -3.17 -11.65 -0.75
C THR A 58 -1.77 -11.38 -1.31
N GLN A 59 -1.63 -11.49 -2.63
CA GLN A 59 -0.43 -11.10 -3.34
C GLN A 59 -0.52 -9.63 -3.75
N PHE A 60 0.35 -8.80 -3.19
CA PHE A 60 0.37 -7.37 -3.46
C PHE A 60 1.78 -6.80 -3.39
N GLN A 61 1.93 -5.61 -3.96
CA GLN A 61 3.17 -4.86 -3.97
C GLN A 61 3.01 -3.55 -3.20
N ILE A 62 4.07 -3.13 -2.52
CA ILE A 62 4.17 -1.85 -1.83
C ILE A 62 5.35 -1.09 -2.45
N ASP A 63 5.10 0.10 -2.99
CA ASP A 63 6.10 0.91 -3.70
C ASP A 63 6.83 0.13 -4.82
N GLY A 64 6.11 -0.79 -5.49
CA GLY A 64 6.65 -1.68 -6.53
C GLY A 64 7.44 -2.89 -6.02
N ILE A 65 7.55 -3.08 -4.70
CA ILE A 65 8.25 -4.20 -4.06
C ILE A 65 7.21 -5.21 -3.55
N PRO A 66 7.40 -6.54 -3.72
CA PRO A 66 6.52 -7.53 -3.09
C PRO A 66 6.37 -7.29 -1.59
N ALA A 67 5.13 -7.29 -1.08
CA ALA A 67 4.83 -6.86 0.29
C ALA A 67 5.65 -7.58 1.38
N ALA A 68 5.87 -8.89 1.23
CA ALA A 68 6.70 -9.67 2.14
C ALA A 68 8.16 -9.18 2.18
N ALA A 69 8.71 -8.79 1.02
CA ALA A 69 10.05 -8.23 0.93
C ALA A 69 10.10 -6.78 1.42
N TYR A 70 9.05 -5.98 1.20
CA TYR A 70 8.96 -4.62 1.70
C TYR A 70 8.96 -4.57 3.23
N VAL A 71 8.14 -5.42 3.85
CA VAL A 71 8.06 -5.58 5.30
C VAL A 71 9.45 -5.85 5.89
N LYS A 72 10.15 -6.85 5.37
CA LYS A 72 11.47 -7.26 5.87
C LYS A 72 12.56 -6.21 5.68
N ASN A 73 12.56 -5.48 4.55
CA ASN A 73 13.70 -4.65 4.13
C ASN A 73 13.48 -3.14 4.26
N ARG A 74 12.24 -2.66 4.41
CA ARG A 74 11.90 -1.23 4.36
C ARG A 74 11.09 -0.79 5.57
N TRP A 75 10.12 -1.60 5.99
CA TRP A 75 9.33 -1.27 7.17
C TRP A 75 10.17 -1.37 8.45
N ASP A 76 10.91 -2.47 8.59
CA ASP A 76 11.77 -2.71 9.78
C ASP A 76 13.11 -1.97 9.69
N ALA A 77 13.45 -1.39 8.52
CA ALA A 77 14.77 -0.82 8.27
C ALA A 77 14.81 0.70 8.05
N ILE A 78 13.69 1.39 7.75
CA ILE A 78 13.71 2.78 7.28
C ILE A 78 12.60 3.63 7.93
N ALA A 79 12.99 4.75 8.55
CA ALA A 79 12.13 5.88 8.92
C ALA A 79 11.73 6.68 7.65
N PRO A 80 10.53 7.27 7.58
CA PRO A 80 9.84 7.55 6.32
C PRO A 80 10.48 8.67 5.48
N GLU A 81 10.96 8.33 4.28
CA GLU A 81 11.25 9.30 3.23
C GLU A 81 9.94 9.62 2.49
N ALA A 82 9.17 10.53 3.09
CA ALA A 82 8.03 11.16 2.44
C ALA A 82 8.53 12.03 1.28
N ALA A 83 8.44 11.53 0.04
CA ALA A 83 8.20 12.30 -1.18
C ALA A 83 8.52 11.46 -2.43
N ARG A 84 7.51 10.82 -3.01
CA ARG A 84 7.51 10.61 -4.46
C ARG A 84 6.12 10.94 -5.00
N GLY A 85 5.84 12.23 -5.07
CA GLY A 85 4.77 12.73 -5.94
C GLY A 85 5.07 12.30 -7.37
N LYS A 86 4.08 11.71 -8.06
CA LYS A 86 4.16 11.57 -9.51
C LYS A 86 4.22 13.00 -10.12
N PRO A 87 5.08 13.23 -11.12
CA PRO A 87 5.34 14.57 -11.65
C PRO A 87 4.11 15.09 -12.41
N PRO A 88 3.72 16.36 -12.23
CA PRO A 88 2.59 16.95 -12.92
C PRO A 88 3.04 17.40 -14.32
N HIS A 89 3.13 16.49 -15.27
CA HIS A 89 3.27 16.87 -16.69
C HIS A 89 1.89 17.14 -17.31
N GLU A 90 1.08 17.97 -16.66
CA GLU A 90 -0.12 18.60 -17.23
C GLU A 90 -0.35 19.95 -16.53
N ARG A 91 0.34 20.99 -17.02
CA ARG A 91 -0.22 22.33 -17.27
C ARG A 91 0.81 23.24 -17.94
#